data_AF-A0AAU0F5T4-F1
#
_entry.id   AF-A0AAU0F5T4-F1
#
_cell.length_a   1.000
_cell.length_b   1.000
_cell.length_c   1.000
_cell.angle_alpha   90.00
_cell.angle_beta   90.00
_cell.angle_gamma   90.00
#
_symmetry.space_group_name_H-M   'P 1'
#
loop_
_entity.id
_entity.type
_entity.pdbx_description
1 polymer ?
#
loop_
_entity_poly.entity_id
_entity_poly.type
_entity_poly.pdbx_seq_one_letter_code
_entity_poly.pdbx_strand_id
1 'polypeptide(L)' 'MRAKDSGDWQYDTITEGEFRELMNHRIEEVDIEKAKADVIRFIANPNQLDIWSKQYFIDLVKLMKINA' A
#
# COMPACT_ATOMS: atom_id res chain seq x y z
N MET A 1 -0.92 6.39 -17.52
CA MET A 1 -0.29 5.86 -16.28
C MET A 1 -1.38 5.97 -15.23
N ARG A 2 -1.83 4.86 -14.60
CA ARG A 2 -3.14 4.81 -13.91
C ARG A 2 -3.45 6.00 -13.01
N ALA A 3 -2.49 6.47 -12.19
CA ALA A 3 -2.66 7.62 -11.31
C ALA A 3 -2.87 8.97 -12.03
N LYS A 4 -2.27 9.16 -13.22
CA LYS A 4 -2.54 10.32 -14.08
C LYS A 4 -3.90 10.19 -14.75
N ASP A 5 -4.21 8.98 -15.22
CA ASP A 5 -5.45 8.70 -15.97
C ASP A 5 -6.70 8.82 -15.06
N SER A 6 -6.58 8.53 -13.76
CA SER A 6 -7.65 8.65 -12.77
C SER A 6 -7.84 10.06 -12.19
N GLY A 7 -6.90 10.98 -12.44
CA GLY A 7 -6.93 12.30 -11.80
C GLY A 7 -6.12 12.39 -10.51
N ASP A 8 -5.73 11.27 -9.90
CA ASP A 8 -5.15 11.20 -8.56
C ASP A 8 -3.74 11.80 -8.46
N TRP A 9 -3.01 11.90 -9.58
CA TRP A 9 -1.69 12.53 -9.63
C TRP A 9 -1.50 13.31 -10.95
N GLN A 10 -1.29 14.61 -10.87
CA GLN A 10 -1.21 15.48 -12.06
C GLN A 10 0.22 15.94 -12.39
N TYR A 11 1.21 15.61 -11.55
CA TYR A 11 2.58 16.05 -11.74
C TYR A 11 3.40 15.06 -12.57
N ASP A 12 4.44 15.56 -13.24
CA ASP A 12 5.31 14.72 -14.06
C ASP A 12 6.32 13.90 -13.27
N THR A 13 6.68 14.39 -12.08
CA THR A 13 7.58 13.73 -11.14
C THR A 13 6.90 13.59 -9.79
N ILE A 14 7.37 12.63 -9.00
CA ILE A 14 6.99 12.47 -7.59
C ILE A 14 8.27 12.32 -6.78
N THR A 15 8.35 13.05 -5.67
CA THR A 15 9.46 12.89 -4.73
C THR A 15 9.25 11.67 -3.84
N GLU A 16 10.34 11.17 -3.27
CA GLU A 16 10.26 10.07 -2.30
C GLU A 16 9.34 10.42 -1.11
N GLY A 17 9.39 11.67 -0.63
CA GLY A 17 8.55 12.14 0.47
C GLY A 17 7.06 12.08 0.14
N GLU A 18 6.67 12.62 -1.01
CA GLU A 18 5.28 12.60 -1.49
C GLU A 18 4.79 11.16 -1.69
N PHE A 19 5.63 10.28 -2.26
CA PHE A 19 5.29 8.88 -2.42
C PHE A 19 5.03 8.20 -1.06
N ARG A 20 5.91 8.43 -0.08
CA ARG A 20 5.77 7.85 1.27
C ARG A 20 4.51 8.37 1.97
N GLU A 21 4.19 9.66 1.82
CA GLU A 21 2.99 10.25 2.37
C GLU A 21 1.71 9.65 1.76
N LEU A 22 1.63 9.56 0.43
CA LEU A 22 0.50 8.94 -0.27
C LEU A 22 0.31 7.48 0.13
N MET A 23 1.40 6.72 0.26
CA MET A 23 1.35 5.32 0.69
C MET A 23 0.83 5.20 2.13
N ASN A 24 1.35 6.02 3.06
CA ASN A 24 0.89 6.01 4.44
C ASN A 24 -0.60 6.37 4.55
N HIS A 25 -1.03 7.42 3.84
CA HIS A 25 -2.44 7.81 3.79
C HIS A 25 -3.32 6.67 3.27
N ARG A 26 -2.90 6.04 2.16
CA ARG A 26 -3.67 4.94 1.57
C ARG A 26 -3.78 3.72 2.49
N ILE A 27 -2.70 3.39 3.22
CA ILE A 27 -2.70 2.30 4.19
C ILE A 27 -3.62 2.62 5.38
N GLU A 28 -3.70 3.89 5.80
CA GLU A 28 -4.63 4.29 6.85
C GLU A 28 -6.09 4.24 6.43
N GLU A 29 -6.40 4.45 5.16
CA GLU A 29 -7.78 4.36 4.66
C GLU A 29 -8.25 2.94 4.38
N VAL A 30 -7.33 2.01 4.12
CA VAL A 30 -7.70 0.67 3.66
C VAL A 30 -8.28 -0.17 4.81
N ASP A 31 -9.35 -0.88 4.51
CA ASP A 31 -9.90 -1.92 5.39
C ASP A 31 -9.10 -3.21 5.19
N ILE A 32 -8.12 -3.43 6.07
CA ILE A 32 -7.22 -4.59 6.02
C ILE A 32 -7.99 -5.91 6.15
N GLU A 33 -9.09 -5.93 6.91
CA GLU A 33 -9.88 -7.17 7.09
C GLU A 33 -10.65 -7.54 5.82
N LYS A 34 -11.20 -6.55 5.11
CA LYS A 34 -11.76 -6.79 3.78
C LYS A 34 -10.70 -7.26 2.78
N ALA A 35 -9.52 -6.64 2.80
CA ALA A 35 -8.41 -7.06 1.95
C ALA A 35 -7.99 -8.51 2.23
N LYS A 36 -7.88 -8.92 3.50
CA LYS A 36 -7.64 -10.32 3.90
C LYS A 36 -8.72 -11.25 3.36
N ALA A 37 -10.00 -10.89 3.53
CA ALA A 37 -11.13 -11.70 3.07
C ALA A 37 -11.14 -11.90 1.55
N ASP A 38 -10.69 -10.92 0.77
CA ASP A 38 -10.63 -11.01 -0.68
C ASP A 38 -9.54 -11.97 -1.18
N VAL A 39 -8.42 -12.04 -0.46
CA VAL A 39 -7.23 -12.79 -0.89
C VAL A 39 -7.10 -14.17 -0.24
N ILE A 40 -7.75 -14.43 0.90
CA ILE A 40 -7.57 -15.66 1.70
C ILE A 40 -7.78 -16.95 0.88
N ARG A 41 -8.73 -16.96 -0.04
CA ARG A 41 -9.02 -18.10 -0.93
C ARG A 41 -7.91 -18.45 -1.93
N PHE A 42 -6.94 -17.55 -2.11
CA PHE A 42 -5.82 -17.72 -3.04
C PHE A 42 -4.50 -18.03 -2.34
N ILE A 43 -4.47 -18.06 -1.00
CA ILE A 43 -3.25 -18.32 -0.22
C ILE A 43 -3.27 -19.74 0.32
N ALA A 44 -2.20 -20.50 0.05
CA ALA A 44 -2.07 -21.89 0.47
C ALA A 44 -2.08 -22.07 2.00
N ASN A 45 -1.50 -21.12 2.74
CA ASN A 45 -1.52 -21.07 4.20
C ASN A 45 -2.11 -19.74 4.69
N PRO A 46 -3.40 -19.70 5.07
CA PRO A 46 -4.09 -18.49 5.51
C PRO A 46 -3.43 -17.77 6.69
N ASN A 47 -2.74 -18.49 7.59
CA ASN A 47 -2.10 -17.89 8.77
C ASN A 47 -1.01 -16.87 8.42
N GLN A 48 -0.51 -16.87 7.18
CA GLN A 48 0.40 -15.84 6.69
C GLN A 48 -0.24 -14.45 6.67
N LEU A 49 -1.57 -14.37 6.66
CA LEU A 49 -2.31 -13.11 6.71
C LEU A 49 -2.41 -12.54 8.13
N ASP A 50 -2.11 -13.31 9.18
CA ASP A 50 -2.28 -12.86 10.57
C ASP A 50 -1.41 -11.64 10.90
N ILE A 51 -0.23 -11.54 10.25
CA ILE A 51 0.67 -10.40 10.42
C ILE A 51 0.18 -9.12 9.74
N TRP A 52 -0.80 -9.23 8.83
CA TRP A 52 -1.28 -8.08 8.07
C TRP A 52 -2.06 -7.13 9.00
N SER A 53 -1.49 -5.95 9.14
CA SER A 53 -2.05 -4.82 9.87
C SER A 53 -1.61 -3.54 9.16
N LYS A 54 -2.28 -2.42 9.44
CA LYS A 54 -1.84 -1.12 8.92
C LYS A 54 -0.38 -0.84 9.31
N GLN A 55 -0.04 -1.09 10.57
CA GLN A 55 1.32 -0.89 11.09
C GLN A 55 2.35 -1.71 10.32
N TYR A 56 2.06 -2.99 10.05
CA TYR A 56 2.93 -3.86 9.26
C TYR A 56 3.22 -3.25 7.88
N PHE A 57 2.21 -2.77 7.18
CA PHE A 57 2.39 -2.15 5.86
C PHE A 57 3.10 -0.80 5.92
N ILE A 58 2.84 0.02 6.95
CA ILE A 58 3.57 1.28 7.18
C ILE A 58 5.07 0.99 7.38
N ASP A 59 5.42 -0.04 8.15
CA ASP A 59 6.82 -0.40 8.37
C ASP A 59 7.47 -0.98 7.11
N LEU A 60 6.73 -1.75 6.30
CA LEU A 60 7.19 -2.15 4.97
C LEU A 60 7.50 -0.95 4.08
N VAL A 61 6.64 0.08 4.06
CA VAL A 61 6.89 1.30 3.29
C VAL A 61 8.21 1.94 3.70
N LYS A 62 8.51 2.03 4.99
CA LYS A 62 9.79 2.58 5.50
C LYS A 62 11.01 1.81 4.99
N LEU A 63 10.90 0.50 4.83
CA LEU A 63 11.99 -0.36 4.36
C LEU A 63 12.17 -0.36 2.84
N MET A 64 11.21 0.15 2.07
CA MET A 64 11.31 0.22 0.62
C MET A 64 12.45 1.14 0.18
N LYS A 65 13.31 0.62 -0.71
CA LYS A 65 14.28 1.43 -1.45
C LYS A 65 13.57 2.10 -2.61
N ILE A 66 13.60 3.43 -2.63
CA ILE A 66 13.01 4.23 -3.69
C ILE A 66 14.16 4.88 -4.44
N ASN A 67 14.31 4.52 -5.71
CA ASN A 67 15.25 5.18 -6.60
C ASN A 67 14.42 6.17 -7.43
N ALA A 68 14.63 7.45 -7.21
CA ALA A 68 14.03 8.53 -8.00
C ALA A 68 14.80 8.74 -9.30
#